data_AF-A0A0D8IDX7-F1
#
_entry.id   AF-A0A0D8IDX7-F1
#
_cell.length_a   1.000
_cell.length_b   1.000
_cell.length_c   1.000
_cell.angle_alpha   90.00
_cell.angle_beta   90.00
_cell.angle_gamma   90.00
#
_symmetry.space_group_name_H-M   'P 1'
#
loop_
_entity.id
_entity.type
_entity.pdbx_description
1 polymer ?
#
loop_
_entity_poly.entity_id
_entity_poly.type
_entity_poly.pdbx_seq_one_letter_code
_entity_poly.pdbx_strand_id
1 'polypeptide(L)'
;MAGCGCSKKNEKTKKECPLCGKPSGNIHYLAIRPVVKEDLKKLVQEDSYYICNNSDCDVVFFNEETEIIFLTRDIDMTSNFYEVSKSNTKCSKGCGGCKGE
;
A
#
# COMPACT_ATOMS: atom_id res chain seq x y z
N MET A 1 24.24 -10.72 -24.46
CA MET A 1 23.28 -11.30 -23.52
C MET A 1 22.46 -10.15 -22.94
N ALA A 2 21.15 -10.10 -23.21
CA ALA A 2 20.30 -9.00 -22.77
C ALA A 2 19.98 -9.15 -21.28
N GLY A 3 20.63 -8.33 -20.45
CA GLY A 3 20.36 -8.29 -19.02
C GLY A 3 18.94 -7.80 -18.75
N CYS A 4 18.16 -8.57 -17.99
CA CYS A 4 16.89 -8.11 -17.45
C CYS A 4 17.17 -7.17 -16.27
N GLY A 5 17.46 -5.90 -16.59
CA GLY A 5 17.69 -4.86 -15.59
C GLY A 5 16.37 -4.38 -14.99
N CYS A 6 15.99 -4.91 -13.83
CA CYS A 6 14.99 -4.25 -12.98
C CYS A 6 15.61 -3.06 -12.24
N SER A 7 16.14 -2.09 -12.99
CA SER A 7 16.64 -0.82 -12.46
C SER A 7 15.48 0.17 -12.39
N LYS A 8 14.47 -0.10 -11.56
CA LYS A 8 13.60 0.98 -11.09
C LYS A 8 14.15 1.44 -9.74
N LYS A 9 15.18 2.28 -9.78
CA LYS A 9 15.34 3.30 -8.73
C LYS A 9 14.14 4.22 -8.88
N ASN A 10 13.01 3.79 -8.33
CA ASN A 10 11.90 4.67 -8.13
C ASN A 10 12.37 5.56 -6.98
N GLU A 11 12.88 6.74 -7.32
CA GLU A 11 12.94 7.86 -6.38
C GLU A 11 11.50 8.20 -6.00
N LYS A 12 10.87 7.30 -5.23
CA LYS A 12 9.62 7.57 -4.56
C LYS A 12 9.97 8.68 -3.59
N THR A 13 9.41 9.86 -3.81
CA THR A 13 9.35 10.93 -2.81
C THR A 13 8.92 10.27 -1.51
N LYS A 14 9.88 10.06 -0.60
CA LYS A 14 9.63 9.38 0.67
C LYS A 14 8.85 10.39 1.49
N LYS A 15 7.53 10.25 1.51
CA LYS A 15 6.70 11.05 2.40
C LYS A 15 6.82 10.52 3.80
N GLU A 16 6.77 11.41 4.77
CA GLU A 16 6.84 11.07 6.18
C GLU A 16 5.43 11.01 6.74
N CYS A 17 5.20 10.09 7.67
CA CYS A 17 3.91 10.01 8.34
C CYS A 17 3.69 11.29 9.15
N PRO A 18 2.53 11.97 9.02
CA PRO A 18 2.27 13.22 9.73
C PRO A 18 2.21 13.07 11.26
N LEU A 19 2.01 11.85 11.77
CA LEU A 19 1.93 11.59 13.21
C LEU A 19 3.28 11.19 13.82
N CYS A 20 4.01 10.27 13.19
CA CYS A 20 5.24 9.71 13.77
C CYS A 20 6.53 10.09 13.04
N GLY A 21 6.45 10.83 11.93
CA GLY A 21 7.60 11.24 11.13
C GLY A 21 8.34 10.09 10.42
N LYS A 22 7.88 8.84 10.54
CA LYS A 22 8.57 7.71 9.90
C LYS A 22 8.32 7.70 8.38
N PRO A 23 9.28 7.19 7.58
CA PRO A 23 9.11 7.07 6.13
C PRO A 23 7.90 6.21 5.76
N SER A 24 7.12 6.69 4.79
CA SER A 24 5.89 6.06 4.32
C SER A 24 6.06 5.52 2.90
N GLY A 25 5.36 4.43 2.60
CA GLY A 25 5.30 3.85 1.26
C GLY A 25 4.20 4.48 0.43
N ASN A 26 4.36 4.61 -0.88
CA ASN A 26 3.26 4.99 -1.76
C ASN A 26 2.35 3.79 -2.07
N ILE A 27 1.04 4.01 -1.99
CA ILE A 27 -0.01 3.02 -2.24
C ILE A 27 -1.17 3.64 -3.04
N HIS A 28 -1.80 2.85 -3.90
CA HIS A 28 -2.91 3.30 -4.73
C HIS A 28 -4.25 3.18 -4.00
N TYR A 29 -5.19 4.11 -4.24
CA TYR A 29 -6.51 4.11 -3.59
C TYR A 29 -7.28 2.79 -3.72
N LEU A 30 -7.09 2.07 -4.84
CA LEU A 30 -7.69 0.74 -5.07
C LEU A 30 -7.33 -0.29 -4.00
N ALA A 31 -6.17 -0.18 -3.35
CA ALA A 31 -5.77 -1.08 -2.27
C ALA A 31 -6.34 -0.64 -0.92
N ILE A 32 -6.68 0.65 -0.76
CA ILE A 32 -7.24 1.22 0.48
C ILE A 32 -8.75 0.97 0.57
N ARG A 33 -9.46 1.17 -0.54
CA ARG A 33 -10.92 1.02 -0.61
C ARG A 33 -11.45 -0.31 -0.03
N PRO A 34 -10.85 -1.49 -0.27
CA PRO A 34 -11.34 -2.75 0.29
C PRO A 34 -11.00 -2.95 1.78
N VAL A 35 -10.04 -2.21 2.35
CA VAL A 35 -9.58 -2.41 3.74
C VAL A 35 -10.14 -1.39 4.73
N VAL A 36 -10.70 -0.28 4.25
CA VAL A 36 -11.39 0.69 5.12
C VAL A 36 -12.84 0.27 5.38
N LYS A 37 -13.37 0.68 6.54
CA LYS A 37 -14.78 0.46 6.91
C LYS A 37 -15.73 0.98 5.84
N GLU A 38 -16.87 0.30 5.68
CA GLU A 38 -17.85 0.59 4.63
C GLU A 38 -18.30 2.05 4.59
N ASP A 39 -18.58 2.64 5.75
CA ASP A 39 -18.98 4.05 5.89
C ASP A 39 -17.91 5.04 5.42
N LEU A 40 -16.65 4.61 5.41
CA LEU A 40 -15.48 5.41 5.05
C LEU A 40 -15.02 5.18 3.61
N LYS A 41 -15.48 4.11 2.94
CA LYS A 41 -15.16 3.82 1.54
C LYS A 41 -15.51 4.97 0.60
N LYS A 42 -16.55 5.75 0.92
CA LYS A 42 -16.99 6.93 0.17
C LYS A 42 -16.04 8.13 0.29
N LEU A 43 -15.19 8.14 1.31
CA LEU A 43 -14.18 9.18 1.53
C LEU A 43 -12.89 8.89 0.75
N VAL A 44 -12.68 7.63 0.32
CA VAL A 44 -11.52 7.26 -0.48
C VAL A 44 -11.64 7.87 -1.87
N GLN A 45 -10.89 8.94 -2.11
CA GLN A 45 -10.76 9.60 -3.41
C GLN A 45 -9.83 8.81 -4.35
N GLU A 46 -10.00 8.99 -5.65
CA GLU A 46 -9.19 8.35 -6.70
C GLU A 46 -7.82 9.02 -6.85
N ASP A 47 -7.00 8.96 -5.79
CA ASP A 47 -5.76 9.71 -5.68
C ASP A 47 -4.59 8.85 -5.15
N SER A 48 -3.42 9.45 -4.99
CA SER A 48 -2.22 8.80 -4.45
C SER A 48 -2.20 8.86 -2.94
N TYR A 49 -2.07 7.71 -2.29
CA TYR A 49 -1.99 7.62 -0.83
C TYR A 49 -0.62 7.14 -0.40
N TYR A 50 -0.39 7.27 0.90
CA TYR A 50 0.79 6.80 1.58
C TYR A 50 0.41 5.88 2.74
N ILE A 51 1.19 4.83 2.95
CA ILE A 51 1.04 3.88 4.06
C ILE A 51 2.15 4.09 5.09
N CYS A 52 1.76 4.21 6.35
CA CYS A 52 2.69 4.19 7.47
C CYS A 52 2.89 2.74 7.95
N ASN A 53 4.14 2.27 7.98
CA ASN A 53 4.49 0.91 8.42
C ASN A 53 4.93 0.86 9.89
N ASN A 54 4.53 1.84 10.69
CA ASN A 54 4.90 1.91 12.09
C ASN A 54 3.83 1.27 12.98
N SER A 55 4.17 0.19 13.68
CA SER A 55 3.25 -0.51 14.60
C SER A 55 2.79 0.35 15.77
N ASP A 56 3.60 1.31 16.19
CA ASP A 56 3.30 2.21 17.31
C ASP A 56 2.59 3.51 16.86
N CYS A 57 2.08 3.54 15.62
CA CYS A 57 1.41 4.71 15.04
C CYS A 57 -0.05 4.39 14.71
N ASP A 58 -0.96 5.26 15.11
CA ASP A 58 -2.38 5.11 14.78
C ASP A 58 -2.71 5.41 13.32
N VAL A 59 -1.89 6.20 12.62
CA VAL A 59 -2.07 6.48 11.19
C VAL A 59 -1.67 5.25 10.38
N VAL A 60 -2.58 4.76 9.55
CA VAL A 60 -2.31 3.66 8.61
C VAL A 60 -2.15 4.19 7.20
N PHE A 61 -3.12 4.97 6.73
CA PHE A 61 -3.08 5.61 5.41
C PHE A 61 -3.29 7.10 5.50
N PHE A 62 -2.66 7.85 4.61
CA PHE A 62 -2.89 9.28 4.49
C PHE A 62 -2.70 9.76 3.05
N ASN A 63 -3.32 10.87 2.74
CA ASN A 63 -3.16 11.60 1.50
C ASN A 63 -2.87 13.06 1.85
N GLU A 64 -1.76 13.60 1.35
CA GLU A 64 -1.34 14.97 1.68
C GLU A 64 -2.07 16.03 0.85
N GLU A 65 -2.57 15.70 -0.35
CA GLU A 65 -3.28 16.67 -1.20
C GLU A 65 -4.71 16.92 -0.71
N THR A 66 -5.37 15.89 -0.20
CA THR A 66 -6.77 15.91 0.25
C THR A 66 -6.90 15.97 1.77
N GLU A 67 -5.78 15.93 2.49
CA GLU A 67 -5.69 15.92 3.96
C GLU A 67 -6.49 14.77 4.62
N ILE A 68 -6.78 13.70 3.87
CA ILE A 68 -7.48 12.52 4.37
C ILE A 68 -6.50 11.64 5.14
N ILE A 69 -6.89 11.24 6.34
CA ILE A 69 -6.12 10.33 7.21
C ILE A 69 -7.04 9.20 7.66
N PHE A 70 -6.59 7.96 7.46
CA PHE A 70 -7.24 6.75 7.97
C PHE A 70 -6.40 6.18 9.10
N LEU A 71 -7.03 6.02 10.26
CA LEU A 71 -6.42 5.45 11.45
C LEU A 71 -6.63 3.94 11.52
N THR A 72 -5.92 3.26 12.42
CA THR A 72 -6.08 1.82 12.68
C THR A 72 -7.53 1.43 12.98
N ARG A 73 -8.28 2.32 13.68
CA ARG A 73 -9.70 2.13 13.97
C ARG A 73 -10.63 2.26 12.76
N ASP A 74 -10.16 2.88 11.68
CA ASP A 74 -10.91 3.10 10.43
C ASP A 74 -10.74 1.94 9.45
N ILE A 75 -9.78 1.07 9.74
CA ILE A 75 -9.53 -0.17 9.00
C ILE A 75 -10.49 -1.24 9.48
N ASP A 76 -11.15 -1.88 8.53
CA ASP A 76 -11.96 -3.05 8.79
C ASP A 76 -11.05 -4.28 8.90
N MET A 77 -10.59 -4.58 10.12
CA MET A 77 -9.79 -5.78 10.40
C MET A 77 -10.58 -7.09 10.18
N THR A 78 -11.91 -7.01 10.01
CA THR A 78 -12.75 -8.17 9.68
C THR A 78 -12.83 -8.40 8.17
N SER A 79 -12.37 -7.45 7.36
CA SER A 79 -12.30 -7.59 5.90
C SER A 79 -11.49 -8.84 5.56
N ASN A 80 -12.24 -9.84 5.11
CA ASN A 80 -11.76 -11.20 5.02
C ASN A 80 -10.77 -11.33 3.84
N PHE A 81 -9.46 -11.37 4.13
CA PHE A 81 -8.38 -11.57 3.14
C PHE A 81 -8.54 -12.85 2.29
N TYR A 82 -9.42 -13.78 2.69
CA TYR A 82 -9.76 -14.96 1.92
C TYR A 82 -10.52 -14.64 0.63
N GLU A 83 -11.31 -13.57 0.59
CA GLU A 83 -12.07 -13.18 -0.60
C GLU A 83 -11.15 -12.64 -1.71
N VAL A 84 -10.09 -11.92 -1.32
CA VAL A 84 -9.07 -11.35 -2.24
C VAL A 84 -8.08 -12.41 -2.70
N SER A 85 -7.72 -13.37 -1.83
CA SER A 85 -6.82 -14.48 -2.17
C SER A 85 -7.48 -15.60 -3.00
N LYS A 86 -8.82 -15.60 -3.15
CA LYS A 86 -9.54 -16.49 -4.09
C LYS A 86 -9.33 -16.13 -5.56
N SER A 87 -8.67 -15.02 -5.88
CA SER A 87 -8.05 -14.87 -7.19
C SER A 87 -7.03 -16.00 -7.35
N ASN A 88 -7.46 -17.06 -8.04
CA ASN A 88 -6.61 -18.10 -8.62
C ASN A 88 -5.71 -17.54 -9.73
N THR A 89 -5.26 -16.28 -9.60
CA THR A 89 -4.03 -15.85 -10.25
C THR A 89 -2.90 -16.47 -9.45
N LYS A 90 -2.70 -17.76 -9.68
CA LYS A 90 -1.41 -18.44 -9.54
C LYS A 90 -0.36 -17.40 -9.93
N CYS A 91 0.54 -17.04 -9.01
CA CYS A 91 1.67 -16.17 -9.33
C CYS A 91 2.47 -16.90 -10.43
N SER A 92 2.10 -16.66 -11.68
CA SER A 92 2.41 -17.54 -12.80
C SER A 92 3.69 -17.07 -13.46
N LYS A 93 4.75 -17.07 -12.67
CA LYS A 93 6.14 -17.27 -13.07
C LYS A 93 6.99 -17.02 -11.84
N GLY A 94 7.71 -18.06 -11.42
CA GLY A 94 8.75 -17.89 -10.41
C GLY A 94 9.70 -16.77 -10.81
N CYS A 95 10.19 -16.03 -9.82
CA CYS A 95 11.39 -15.22 -9.98
C CYS A 95 12.50 -16.20 -10.40
N GLY A 96 12.81 -16.24 -11.70
CA GLY A 96 13.91 -17.04 -12.23
C GLY A 96 15.18 -16.62 -11.50
N GLY A 97 15.77 -17.54 -10.74
CA GLY A 97 16.89 -17.26 -9.86
C GLY A 97 18.01 -16.51 -10.57
N CYS A 98 18.59 -15.53 -9.86
CA CYS A 98 19.83 -14.90 -10.27
C CYS A 98 20.93 -15.98 -10.29
N LYS A 99 21.32 -16.44 -11.48
CA LYS A 99 22.57 -17.18 -11.65
C LYS A 99 23.66 -16.13 -11.88
N GLY A 100 24.42 -15.88 -10.83
CA GLY A 100 25.66 -15.12 -10.93
C GLY A 100 26.74 -15.99 -11.57
N GLU A 101 27.41 -15.43 -12.56
CA GLU A 101 28.74 -15.81 -13.02
C GLU A 101 29.63 -14.57 -12.86
#